data_AF-A0A954YLL5-F1
#
_entry.id   AF-A0A954YLL5-F1
#
_cell.length_a   1.000
_cell.length_b   1.000
_cell.length_c   1.000
_cell.angle_alpha   90.00
_cell.angle_beta   90.00
_cell.angle_gamma   90.00
#
_symmetry.space_group_name_H-M   'P 1'
#
loop_
_entity.id
_entity.type
_entity.pdbx_description
1 polymer ?
#
loop_
_entity_poly.entity_id
_entity_poly.type
_entity_poly.pdbx_seq_one_letter_code
_entity_poly.pdbx_strand_id
1 'polypeptide(L)'
;MLRELLNSIDTRVGYRALLAPIRRRVLPDGPRWGYATAATLLWMLAVEVVTGLLLMTVYSPSLTTAWASVHYIEQLPGGAFIRGLHYFASQAIIVLFALHLVRVLLSGAFRAPRELIWITGLILLPLTIAWAVTGNPLSGSQKAYAQIEVEGNIIASTPLIGPLARTVLLGGKQVGHLTLTHLNFLHVALIPLLAGMFLALHIQQIYKHGASAYPTNGKKKKSAPYWPFQSIRNLSVFAVAFGIVALAAWHYGAPLEAPADPEFHNIPRPEWYFLSLFELRAYFSGPNEYIATVVVPTVALLVLLGMPLIDRVCPPRLSTAIRFFTVFGGLLAIGGLTGMSVQRDMHSEEFQAAKHEEQSLARRAHVLAVAKGIPPEGPISLLRNDPKTQGPILFERHCAACHSHTDADGKGIAAEESTAPNLHGFATRAWLAGWFDAEKIKSTEYFGGTEFAEGEMVGFVDDTLTDLDEDDQQALANLITALSAKAELPGQKASDEQAAEKGEIKAGIAALLETFSCIDCHKYGDDDPEAGAPDLTGYGSRDWLIGMIRDPAHSRFYGENNDRMPSFAPDRVNRENNQLDDRSLALIADWLRGDWYEPLGEATDQPHE
;
A
#
# COMPACT_ATOMS: atom_id res chain seq x y z
N MET A 1 -19.60 54.58 -13.06
CA MET A 1 -19.61 53.53 -12.03
C MET A 1 -18.40 52.58 -12.04
N LEU A 2 -18.29 51.55 -12.89
CA LEU A 2 -17.16 50.59 -12.82
C LEU A 2 -15.78 51.25 -13.02
N ARG A 3 -15.65 52.19 -13.98
CA ARG A 3 -14.41 52.94 -14.19
C ARG A 3 -14.03 53.83 -13.01
N GLU A 4 -15.00 54.44 -12.33
CA GLU A 4 -14.77 55.28 -11.16
C GLU A 4 -14.36 54.45 -9.96
N LEU A 5 -15.00 53.29 -9.75
CA LEU A 5 -14.59 52.31 -8.74
C LEU A 5 -13.15 51.86 -8.98
N LEU A 6 -12.83 51.45 -10.20
CA LEU A 6 -11.48 51.03 -10.58
C LEU A 6 -10.45 52.16 -10.44
N ASN A 7 -10.81 53.41 -10.70
CA ASN A 7 -9.93 54.56 -10.48
C ASN A 7 -9.75 54.84 -8.99
N SER A 8 -10.82 54.74 -8.19
CA SER A 8 -10.81 54.94 -6.74
C SER A 8 -9.98 53.87 -6.01
N ILE A 9 -9.99 52.64 -6.52
CA ILE A 9 -9.11 51.56 -6.04
C ILE A 9 -7.67 51.82 -6.48
N ASP A 10 -7.44 52.27 -7.72
CA ASP A 10 -6.09 52.57 -8.23
C ASP A 10 -5.42 53.72 -7.47
N THR A 11 -6.14 54.78 -7.10
CA THR A 11 -5.56 55.89 -6.35
C THR A 11 -5.14 55.52 -4.92
N ARG A 12 -5.72 54.46 -4.34
CA ARG A 12 -5.39 53.98 -2.99
C ARG A 12 -4.36 52.86 -2.99
N VAL A 13 -4.49 51.90 -3.91
CA VAL A 13 -3.69 50.67 -3.94
C VAL A 13 -2.61 50.73 -5.01
N GLY A 14 -2.76 51.57 -6.04
CA GLY A 14 -1.81 51.67 -7.13
C GLY A 14 -1.72 50.40 -7.99
N TYR A 15 -2.78 49.58 -8.07
CA TYR A 15 -2.73 48.28 -8.74
C TYR A 15 -2.33 48.40 -10.22
N ARG A 16 -2.63 49.52 -10.91
CA ARG A 16 -2.18 49.72 -12.29
C ARG A 16 -0.66 49.91 -12.38
N ALA A 17 -0.04 50.53 -11.38
CA ALA A 17 1.41 50.62 -11.29
C ALA A 17 2.04 49.24 -11.01
N LEU A 18 1.41 48.42 -10.16
CA LEU A 18 1.83 47.04 -9.89
C LEU A 18 1.72 46.14 -11.13
N LEU A 19 0.68 46.32 -11.97
CA LEU A 19 0.48 45.54 -13.20
C LEU A 19 1.21 46.11 -14.43
N ALA A 20 1.71 47.35 -14.35
CA ALA A 20 2.39 48.02 -15.46
C ALA A 20 3.59 47.23 -16.01
N PRO A 21 4.46 46.60 -15.18
CA PRO A 21 5.57 45.79 -15.67
C PRO A 21 5.12 44.63 -16.56
N ILE A 22 4.01 43.96 -16.23
CA ILE A 22 3.49 42.82 -17.00
C ILE A 22 2.84 43.33 -18.30
N ARG A 23 2.02 44.38 -18.20
CA ARG A 23 1.29 44.94 -19.36
C ARG A 23 2.20 45.60 -20.39
N ARG A 24 3.26 46.27 -19.94
CA ARG A 24 4.20 46.99 -20.81
C ARG A 24 5.37 46.11 -21.29
N ARG A 25 5.49 44.88 -20.78
CA ARG A 25 6.56 43.96 -21.19
C ARG A 25 6.41 43.61 -22.67
N VAL A 26 7.48 43.82 -23.42
CA VAL A 26 7.58 43.42 -24.83
C VAL A 26 8.44 42.16 -24.91
N LEU A 27 7.98 41.16 -25.65
CA LEU A 27 8.76 39.98 -25.97
C LEU A 27 9.55 40.27 -27.24
N PRO A 28 10.90 40.30 -27.20
CA PRO A 28 11.74 40.63 -28.37
C PRO A 28 11.46 39.74 -29.57
N ASP A 29 11.11 38.48 -29.29
CA ASP A 29 10.92 37.40 -30.24
C ASP A 29 9.46 37.06 -30.52
N GLY A 30 8.55 37.85 -29.95
CA GLY A 30 7.12 37.60 -29.91
C GLY A 30 6.73 36.44 -28.97
N PRO A 31 5.42 36.16 -28.85
CA PRO A 31 4.90 35.11 -27.99
C PRO A 31 5.25 33.73 -28.52
N ARG A 32 5.43 32.73 -27.64
CA ARG A 32 5.75 31.33 -27.98
C ARG A 32 5.12 30.31 -27.03
N TRP A 33 4.80 29.13 -27.56
CA TRP A 33 4.30 28.00 -26.76
C TRP A 33 5.34 27.48 -25.77
N GLY A 34 6.61 27.38 -26.18
CA GLY A 34 7.69 26.92 -25.27
C GLY A 34 7.93 27.83 -24.06
N TYR A 35 7.47 29.09 -24.08
CA TYR A 35 7.54 29.99 -22.92
C TYR A 35 6.48 29.68 -21.87
N ALA A 36 5.41 28.97 -22.25
CA ALA A 36 4.34 28.61 -21.34
C ALA A 36 4.78 27.60 -20.28
N THR A 37 5.75 26.71 -20.59
CA THR A 37 6.28 25.69 -19.66
C THR A 37 6.65 26.27 -18.29
N ALA A 38 7.36 27.40 -18.26
CA ALA A 38 7.77 28.06 -17.01
C ALA A 38 6.58 28.64 -16.22
N ALA A 39 5.62 29.22 -16.94
CA ALA A 39 4.41 29.78 -16.31
C ALA A 39 3.52 28.66 -15.78
N THR A 40 3.38 27.56 -16.53
CA THR A 40 2.64 26.37 -16.10
C THR A 40 3.26 25.73 -14.87
N LEU A 41 4.59 25.64 -14.77
CA LEU A 41 5.29 25.21 -13.55
C LEU A 41 4.92 26.07 -12.34
N LEU A 42 4.96 27.40 -12.49
CA LEU A 42 4.61 28.33 -11.42
C LEU A 42 3.15 28.14 -10.95
N TRP A 43 2.22 27.96 -11.88
CA TRP A 43 0.82 27.73 -11.55
C TRP A 43 0.56 26.35 -10.93
N MET A 44 1.24 25.29 -11.40
CA MET A 44 1.18 23.98 -10.76
C MET A 44 1.75 24.01 -9.35
N LEU A 45 2.83 24.75 -9.13
CA LEU A 45 3.36 24.97 -7.79
C LEU A 45 2.36 25.71 -6.89
N ALA A 46 1.60 26.67 -7.43
CA ALA A 46 0.54 27.31 -6.66
C ALA A 46 -0.59 26.31 -6.30
N VAL A 47 -0.91 25.37 -7.20
CA VAL A 47 -1.84 24.27 -6.90
C VAL A 47 -1.30 23.43 -5.75
N GLU A 48 -0.04 22.99 -5.79
CA GLU A 48 0.62 22.24 -4.70
C GLU A 48 0.55 22.94 -3.35
N VAL A 49 0.88 24.23 -3.32
CA VAL A 49 0.87 25.00 -2.08
C VAL A 49 -0.55 25.09 -1.51
N VAL A 50 -1.54 25.35 -2.37
CA VAL A 50 -2.95 25.45 -1.92
C VAL A 50 -3.47 24.09 -1.44
N THR A 51 -3.27 23.02 -2.22
CA THR A 51 -3.73 21.69 -1.84
C THR A 51 -2.98 21.17 -0.62
N GLY A 52 -1.66 21.38 -0.53
CA GLY A 52 -0.85 21.01 0.62
C GLY A 52 -1.28 21.71 1.91
N LEU A 53 -1.57 23.01 1.87
CA LEU A 53 -2.11 23.74 3.02
C LEU A 53 -3.46 23.18 3.49
N LEU A 54 -4.32 22.75 2.57
CA LEU A 54 -5.60 22.11 2.91
C LEU A 54 -5.38 20.74 3.58
N LEU A 55 -4.53 19.89 2.98
CA LEU A 55 -4.20 18.55 3.51
C LEU A 55 -3.56 18.63 4.90
N MET A 56 -2.69 19.63 5.13
CA MET A 56 -2.02 19.86 6.42
C MET A 56 -2.99 20.10 7.58
N THR A 57 -4.22 20.57 7.32
CA THR A 57 -5.20 20.81 8.39
C THR A 57 -5.71 19.53 9.06
N VAL A 58 -5.54 18.38 8.41
CA VAL A 58 -6.05 17.07 8.84
C VAL A 58 -4.92 16.07 9.07
N TYR A 59 -3.82 16.19 8.33
CA TYR A 59 -2.71 15.24 8.35
C TYR A 59 -2.02 15.14 9.72
N SER A 60 -1.67 13.91 10.13
CA SER A 60 -0.95 13.62 11.38
C SER A 60 0.36 12.84 11.12
N PRO A 61 1.55 13.43 11.38
CA PRO A 61 2.84 12.88 10.95
C PRO A 61 3.45 11.85 11.93
N SER A 62 2.84 10.67 12.05
CA SER A 62 3.39 9.53 12.82
C SER A 62 3.07 8.21 12.14
N LEU A 63 3.90 7.18 12.30
CA LEU A 63 3.63 5.84 11.73
C LEU A 63 2.29 5.24 12.19
N THR A 64 1.79 5.61 13.37
CA THR A 64 0.50 5.14 13.90
C THR A 64 -0.69 5.96 13.43
N THR A 65 -0.50 7.17 12.89
CA THR A 65 -1.61 8.08 12.56
C THR A 65 -1.60 8.59 11.12
N ALA A 66 -0.47 8.49 10.40
CA ALA A 66 -0.31 9.02 9.05
C ALA A 66 -1.30 8.38 8.08
N TRP A 67 -1.23 7.07 7.91
CA TRP A 67 -2.15 6.34 7.03
C TRP A 67 -3.61 6.57 7.42
N ALA A 68 -3.91 6.57 8.72
CA ALA A 68 -5.26 6.83 9.23
C ALA A 68 -5.78 8.24 8.87
N SER A 69 -4.94 9.26 9.02
CA SER A 69 -5.27 10.64 8.65
C SER A 69 -5.44 10.80 7.14
N VAL A 70 -4.63 10.10 6.33
CA VAL A 70 -4.76 10.10 4.87
C VAL A 70 -6.04 9.40 4.42
N HIS A 71 -6.35 8.24 4.98
CA HIS A 71 -7.61 7.54 4.73
C HIS A 71 -8.81 8.44 5.10
N TYR A 72 -8.76 9.11 6.25
CA TYR A 72 -9.81 10.04 6.66
C TYR A 72 -9.96 11.23 5.70
N ILE A 73 -8.86 11.79 5.18
CA ILE A 73 -8.89 12.83 4.13
C ILE A 73 -9.68 12.34 2.91
N GLU A 74 -9.53 11.08 2.49
CA GLU A 74 -10.27 10.55 1.34
C GLU A 74 -11.77 10.43 1.59
N GLN A 75 -12.18 10.22 2.84
CA GLN A 75 -13.59 10.16 3.24
C GLN A 75 -14.26 11.55 3.35
N LEU A 76 -13.48 12.63 3.43
CA LEU A 76 -14.03 13.99 3.48
C LEU A 76 -14.64 14.40 2.13
N PRO A 77 -15.72 15.20 2.11
CA PRO A 77 -16.29 15.75 0.88
C PRO A 77 -15.24 16.49 0.05
N GLY A 78 -14.89 15.93 -1.12
CA GLY A 78 -13.86 16.46 -2.02
C GLY A 78 -12.41 16.24 -1.57
N GLY A 79 -12.17 15.60 -0.42
CA GLY A 79 -10.84 15.37 0.11
C GLY A 79 -10.01 14.40 -0.74
N ALA A 80 -10.60 13.31 -1.23
CA ALA A 80 -9.96 12.40 -2.19
C ALA A 80 -9.53 13.13 -3.48
N PHE A 81 -10.36 14.05 -3.99
CA PHE A 81 -10.02 14.86 -5.16
C PHE A 81 -8.88 15.85 -4.89
N ILE A 82 -8.89 16.54 -3.73
CA ILE A 82 -7.80 17.46 -3.33
C ILE A 82 -6.48 16.69 -3.16
N ARG A 83 -6.52 15.50 -2.55
CA ARG A 83 -5.36 14.62 -2.41
C ARG A 83 -4.86 14.14 -3.78
N GLY A 84 -5.76 13.70 -4.66
CA GLY A 84 -5.46 13.35 -6.03
C GLY A 84 -4.81 14.50 -6.80
N LEU A 85 -5.35 15.72 -6.68
CA LEU A 85 -4.78 16.92 -7.30
C LEU A 85 -3.35 17.18 -6.81
N HIS A 86 -3.10 17.11 -5.49
CA HIS A 86 -1.76 17.26 -4.91
C HIS A 86 -0.80 16.18 -5.44
N TYR A 87 -1.23 14.91 -5.44
CA TYR A 87 -0.41 13.82 -5.95
C TYR A 87 -0.06 13.99 -7.44
N PHE A 88 -1.06 14.14 -8.32
CA PHE A 88 -0.82 14.22 -9.77
C PHE A 88 -0.20 15.54 -10.23
N ALA A 89 -0.44 16.66 -9.52
CA ALA A 89 0.26 17.91 -9.80
C ALA A 89 1.77 17.76 -9.53
N SER A 90 2.18 17.00 -8.51
CA SER A 90 3.59 16.78 -8.20
C SER A 90 4.27 16.01 -9.34
N GLN A 91 3.59 14.98 -9.86
CA GLN A 91 4.04 14.20 -11.02
C GLN A 91 4.17 15.10 -12.27
N ALA A 92 3.17 15.97 -12.49
CA ALA A 92 3.19 16.92 -13.59
C ALA A 92 4.33 17.94 -13.46
N ILE A 93 4.67 18.40 -12.24
CA ILE A 93 5.79 19.31 -12.00
C ILE A 93 7.11 18.68 -12.43
N ILE A 94 7.35 17.40 -12.12
CA ILE A 94 8.59 16.70 -12.55
C ILE A 94 8.70 16.68 -14.08
N VAL A 95 7.62 16.31 -14.77
CA VAL A 95 7.58 16.29 -16.25
C VAL A 95 7.77 17.70 -16.82
N LEU A 96 7.04 18.70 -16.31
CA LEU A 96 7.12 20.08 -16.78
C LEU A 96 8.50 20.69 -16.51
N PHE A 97 9.17 20.32 -15.42
CA PHE A 97 10.52 20.76 -15.10
C PHE A 97 11.50 20.19 -16.12
N ALA A 98 11.42 18.90 -16.42
CA ALA A 98 12.24 18.27 -17.45
C ALA A 98 12.04 18.94 -18.83
N LEU A 99 10.78 19.18 -19.23
CA LEU A 99 10.46 19.90 -20.46
C LEU A 99 11.01 21.33 -20.46
N HIS A 100 10.94 22.02 -19.32
CA HIS A 100 11.49 23.36 -19.16
C HIS A 100 13.02 23.36 -19.32
N LEU A 101 13.70 22.41 -18.66
CA LEU A 101 15.15 22.22 -18.73
C LEU A 101 15.62 21.91 -20.16
N VAL A 102 14.96 20.97 -20.84
CA VAL A 102 15.22 20.62 -22.24
C VAL A 102 15.09 21.86 -23.13
N ARG A 103 14.00 22.62 -22.97
CA ARG A 103 13.79 23.85 -23.74
C ARG A 103 14.89 24.89 -23.48
N VAL A 104 15.33 25.07 -22.24
CA VAL A 104 16.41 26.02 -21.89
C VAL A 104 17.74 25.57 -22.50
N LEU A 105 18.06 24.28 -22.44
CA LEU A 105 19.28 23.71 -23.00
C LEU A 105 19.32 23.85 -24.53
N LEU A 106 18.28 23.39 -25.23
CA LEU A 106 18.24 23.41 -26.70
C LEU A 106 18.16 24.83 -27.26
N SER A 107 17.50 25.76 -26.57
CA SER A 107 17.45 27.17 -26.99
C SER A 107 18.69 27.98 -26.63
N GLY A 108 19.59 27.46 -25.78
CA GLY A 108 20.73 28.21 -25.28
C GLY A 108 20.35 29.39 -24.39
N ALA A 109 19.21 29.29 -23.70
CA ALA A 109 18.67 30.40 -22.91
C ALA A 109 19.52 30.77 -21.69
N PHE A 110 20.44 29.89 -21.29
CA PHE A 110 21.42 30.07 -20.22
C PHE A 110 22.61 30.99 -20.57
N ARG A 111 22.77 31.37 -21.86
CA ARG A 111 23.85 32.26 -22.31
C ARG A 111 23.79 33.64 -21.64
N ALA A 112 24.95 34.30 -21.56
CA ALA A 112 25.09 35.67 -21.06
C ALA A 112 23.99 36.61 -21.58
N PRO A 113 23.37 37.46 -20.74
CA PRO A 113 23.62 37.71 -19.31
C PRO A 113 22.72 36.90 -18.36
N ARG A 114 22.31 35.67 -18.74
CA ARG A 114 21.31 34.86 -18.03
C ARG A 114 21.91 33.71 -17.21
N GLU A 115 23.20 33.76 -16.90
CA GLU A 115 23.89 32.71 -16.14
C GLU A 115 23.30 32.55 -14.73
N LEU A 116 22.91 33.65 -14.08
CA LEU A 116 22.25 33.58 -12.77
C LEU A 116 20.85 32.94 -12.83
N ILE A 117 20.12 33.12 -13.93
CA ILE A 117 18.84 32.40 -14.16
C ILE A 117 19.12 30.90 -14.27
N TRP A 118 20.19 30.52 -14.96
CA TRP A 118 20.61 29.14 -15.10
C TRP A 118 20.99 28.51 -13.75
N ILE A 119 21.86 29.16 -12.97
CA ILE A 119 22.31 28.67 -11.66
C ILE A 119 21.12 28.52 -10.70
N THR A 120 20.25 29.53 -10.62
CA THR A 120 19.06 29.44 -9.77
C THR A 120 18.11 28.33 -10.22
N GLY A 121 17.97 28.08 -11.53
CA GLY A 121 17.22 26.94 -12.05
C GLY A 121 17.86 25.59 -11.70
N LEU A 122 19.18 25.48 -11.75
CA LEU A 122 19.91 24.27 -11.35
C LEU A 122 19.89 24.02 -9.84
N ILE A 123 19.71 25.05 -9.02
CA ILE A 123 19.47 24.90 -7.56
C ILE A 123 18.02 24.46 -7.31
N LEU A 124 17.05 24.98 -8.08
CA LEU A 124 15.65 24.58 -7.97
C LEU A 124 15.44 23.12 -8.38
N LEU A 125 16.24 22.56 -9.29
CA LEU A 125 16.15 21.14 -9.70
C LEU A 125 16.25 20.16 -8.52
N PRO A 126 17.35 20.10 -7.74
CA PRO A 126 17.45 19.21 -6.59
C PRO A 126 16.47 19.57 -5.47
N LEU A 127 16.09 20.85 -5.30
CA LEU A 127 15.05 21.23 -4.33
C LEU A 127 13.69 20.64 -4.69
N THR A 128 13.28 20.66 -5.96
CA THR A 128 12.04 20.04 -6.43
C THR A 128 12.06 18.53 -6.25
N ILE A 129 13.19 17.88 -6.53
CA ILE A 129 13.36 16.44 -6.31
C ILE A 129 13.26 16.12 -4.81
N ALA A 130 13.96 16.87 -3.96
CA ALA A 130 13.89 16.72 -2.51
C ALA A 130 12.47 16.92 -1.99
N TRP A 131 11.71 17.86 -2.56
CA TRP A 131 10.33 18.12 -2.16
C TRP A 131 9.41 16.92 -2.42
N ALA A 132 9.56 16.28 -3.60
CA ALA A 132 8.83 15.06 -3.94
C ALA A 132 9.23 13.88 -3.03
N VAL A 133 10.54 13.70 -2.82
CA VAL A 133 11.12 12.68 -1.93
C VAL A 133 10.60 12.79 -0.49
N THR A 134 10.47 13.99 0.06
CA THR A 134 9.94 14.16 1.42
C THR A 134 8.41 14.10 1.49
N GLY A 135 7.71 14.17 0.35
CA GLY A 135 6.24 14.17 0.27
C GLY A 135 5.63 12.79 0.15
N ASN A 136 6.14 11.93 -0.75
CA ASN A 136 5.57 10.61 -0.98
C ASN A 136 5.50 9.74 0.29
N PRO A 137 6.52 9.73 1.18
CA PRO A 137 6.47 8.92 2.38
C PRO A 137 5.40 9.33 3.40
N LEU A 138 4.82 10.52 3.25
CA LEU A 138 3.83 11.03 4.19
C LEU A 138 2.52 10.24 4.15
N SER A 139 2.28 9.40 3.14
CA SER A 139 1.11 8.50 3.12
C SER A 139 1.07 7.50 4.27
N GLY A 140 2.23 7.14 4.84
CA GLY A 140 2.33 6.10 5.88
C GLY A 140 1.96 4.69 5.38
N SER A 141 1.95 4.46 4.07
CA SER A 141 1.74 3.15 3.47
C SER A 141 3.01 2.27 3.48
N GLN A 142 2.87 0.99 3.17
CA GLN A 142 3.97 0.04 3.07
C GLN A 142 4.99 0.48 2.00
N LYS A 143 4.52 0.88 0.83
CA LYS A 143 5.36 1.51 -0.20
C LYS A 143 6.13 2.72 0.33
N ALA A 144 5.47 3.60 1.09
CA ALA A 144 6.11 4.78 1.70
C ALA A 144 7.20 4.40 2.72
N TYR A 145 6.94 3.41 3.58
CA TYR A 145 7.93 2.90 4.52
C TYR A 145 9.17 2.36 3.78
N ALA A 146 8.95 1.52 2.78
CA ALA A 146 10.02 0.91 2.00
C ALA A 146 10.82 1.97 1.20
N GLN A 147 10.15 3.03 0.72
CA GLN A 147 10.81 4.17 0.09
C GLN A 147 11.77 4.90 1.06
N ILE A 148 11.36 5.15 2.31
CA ILE A 148 12.21 5.78 3.32
C ILE A 148 13.47 4.95 3.56
N GLU A 149 13.34 3.62 3.61
CA GLU A 149 14.49 2.74 3.81
C GLU A 149 15.48 2.82 2.65
N VAL A 150 14.98 2.74 1.40
CA VAL A 150 15.81 2.84 0.20
C VAL A 150 16.52 4.20 0.14
N GLU A 151 15.79 5.30 0.34
CA GLU A 151 16.35 6.65 0.30
C GLU A 151 17.34 6.90 1.45
N GLY A 152 17.01 6.41 2.65
CA GLY A 152 17.90 6.48 3.81
C GLY A 152 19.21 5.74 3.55
N ASN A 153 19.16 4.58 2.91
CA ASN A 153 20.35 3.80 2.54
C ASN A 153 21.18 4.50 1.46
N ILE A 154 20.54 5.16 0.49
CA ILE A 154 21.23 6.02 -0.48
C ILE A 154 21.96 7.16 0.25
N ILE A 155 21.33 7.84 1.21
CA ILE A 155 21.97 8.89 2.00
C ILE A 155 23.18 8.33 2.76
N ALA A 156 23.03 7.16 3.38
CA ALA A 156 24.12 6.50 4.10
C ALA A 156 25.31 6.13 3.21
N SER A 157 25.10 5.88 1.91
CA SER A 157 26.18 5.60 0.96
C SER A 157 27.09 6.80 0.69
N THR A 158 26.68 8.01 1.07
CA THR A 158 27.50 9.23 0.88
C THR A 158 28.74 9.20 1.77
N PRO A 159 29.96 9.34 1.21
CA PRO A 159 31.19 9.34 1.99
C PRO A 159 31.20 10.43 3.08
N LEU A 160 31.91 10.17 4.18
CA LEU A 160 32.13 11.04 5.35
C LEU A 160 30.89 11.32 6.21
N ILE A 161 29.80 11.84 5.62
CA ILE A 161 28.64 12.35 6.36
C ILE A 161 27.40 11.48 6.26
N GLY A 162 27.37 10.48 5.36
CA GLY A 162 26.18 9.70 5.04
C GLY A 162 25.50 9.04 6.24
N PRO A 163 26.20 8.22 7.05
CA PRO A 163 25.58 7.55 8.20
C PRO A 163 25.00 8.50 9.24
N LEU A 164 25.69 9.63 9.48
CA LEU A 164 25.20 10.67 10.39
C LEU A 164 23.96 11.37 9.80
N ALA A 165 23.99 11.73 8.51
CA ALA A 165 22.87 12.36 7.82
C ALA A 165 21.63 11.46 7.82
N ARG A 166 21.78 10.15 7.57
CA ARG A 166 20.68 9.17 7.68
C ARG A 166 20.11 9.14 9.10
N THR A 167 20.97 9.05 10.11
CA THR A 167 20.53 8.97 11.52
C THR A 167 19.76 10.22 11.94
N VAL A 168 20.25 11.41 11.53
CA VAL A 168 19.57 12.69 11.81
C VAL A 168 18.22 12.76 11.09
N LEU A 169 18.17 12.37 9.81
CA LEU A 169 16.93 12.38 9.02
C LEU A 169 15.88 11.43 9.62
N LEU A 170 16.27 10.19 9.91
CA LEU A 170 15.36 9.19 10.48
C LEU A 170 14.99 9.50 11.94
N GLY A 171 15.83 10.25 12.67
CA GLY A 171 15.66 10.46 14.09
C GLY A 171 15.97 9.22 14.93
N GLY A 172 16.75 8.28 14.39
CA GLY A 172 17.04 6.99 15.00
C GLY A 172 17.87 6.07 14.09
N LYS A 173 18.11 4.84 14.56
CA LYS A 173 18.83 3.81 13.77
C LYS A 173 17.97 3.22 12.64
N GLN A 174 16.65 3.23 12.82
CA GLN A 174 15.66 2.66 11.91
C GLN A 174 14.53 3.68 11.70
N VAL A 175 13.67 3.40 10.71
CA VAL A 175 12.48 4.21 10.45
C VAL A 175 11.54 4.13 11.66
N GLY A 176 11.07 5.28 12.14
CA GLY A 176 10.21 5.38 13.31
C GLY A 176 9.30 6.60 13.27
N HIS A 177 8.58 6.85 14.36
CA HIS A 177 7.66 8.00 14.47
C HIS A 177 8.33 9.35 14.17
N LEU A 178 9.55 9.54 14.67
CA LEU A 178 10.30 10.79 14.48
C LEU A 178 10.69 11.01 13.01
N THR A 179 10.86 9.93 12.23
CA THR A 179 11.16 10.02 10.80
C THR A 179 10.07 10.79 10.06
N LEU A 180 8.79 10.42 10.25
CA LEU A 180 7.67 11.10 9.58
C LEU A 180 7.52 12.54 10.06
N THR A 181 7.78 12.82 11.34
CA THR A 181 7.79 14.19 11.87
C THR A 181 8.85 15.05 11.19
N HIS A 182 10.07 14.54 11.00
CA HIS A 182 11.13 15.24 10.28
C HIS A 182 10.79 15.45 8.80
N LEU A 183 10.32 14.40 8.11
CA LEU A 183 9.93 14.49 6.69
C LEU A 183 8.80 15.50 6.49
N ASN A 184 7.80 15.52 7.38
CA ASN A 184 6.72 16.49 7.35
C ASN A 184 7.25 17.93 7.53
N PHE A 185 8.16 18.16 8.48
CA PHE A 185 8.80 19.47 8.63
C PHE A 185 9.58 19.89 7.38
N LEU A 186 10.36 18.98 6.79
CA LEU A 186 11.11 19.25 5.57
C LEU A 186 10.18 19.59 4.40
N HIS A 187 9.12 18.81 4.21
CA HIS A 187 8.18 18.91 3.09
C HIS A 187 7.30 20.16 3.16
N VAL A 188 6.83 20.51 4.36
CA VAL A 188 5.83 21.59 4.55
C VAL A 188 6.49 22.94 4.85
N ALA A 189 7.66 22.95 5.50
CA ALA A 189 8.30 24.19 5.96
C ALA A 189 9.63 24.47 5.26
N LEU A 190 10.65 23.63 5.46
CA LEU A 190 12.03 23.99 5.07
C LEU A 190 12.22 24.03 3.56
N ILE A 191 11.86 22.97 2.84
CA ILE A 191 12.05 22.87 1.39
C ILE A 191 11.20 23.92 0.64
N PRO A 192 9.90 24.11 0.95
CA PRO A 192 9.10 25.14 0.31
C PRO A 192 9.66 26.56 0.52
N LEU A 193 10.19 26.86 1.71
CA LEU A 193 10.79 28.16 2.01
C LEU A 193 12.05 28.41 1.17
N LEU A 194 12.94 27.42 1.10
CA LEU A 194 14.16 27.50 0.30
C LEU A 194 13.84 27.58 -1.20
N ALA A 195 12.91 26.73 -1.68
CA ALA A 195 12.45 26.75 -3.07
C ALA A 195 11.79 28.09 -3.41
N GLY A 196 10.94 28.64 -2.54
CA GLY A 196 10.31 29.95 -2.70
C GLY A 196 11.32 31.08 -2.80
N MET A 197 12.37 31.08 -1.96
CA MET A 197 13.47 32.05 -2.02
C MET A 197 14.20 31.99 -3.37
N PHE A 198 14.64 30.80 -3.80
CA PHE A 198 15.35 30.66 -5.08
C PHE A 198 14.45 30.90 -6.29
N LEU A 199 13.15 30.58 -6.20
CA LEU A 199 12.16 30.87 -7.22
C LEU A 199 11.93 32.38 -7.38
N ALA A 200 11.84 33.11 -6.26
CA ALA A 200 11.73 34.56 -6.28
C ALA A 200 12.96 35.19 -6.95
N LEU A 201 14.17 34.74 -6.60
CA LEU A 201 15.41 35.15 -7.27
C LEU A 201 15.39 34.81 -8.75
N HIS A 202 14.99 33.59 -9.11
CA HIS A 202 14.90 33.13 -10.50
C HIS A 202 13.97 34.02 -11.34
N ILE A 203 12.77 34.29 -10.83
CA ILE A 203 11.78 35.17 -11.48
C ILE A 203 12.31 36.61 -11.57
N GLN A 204 12.91 37.14 -10.51
CA GLN A 204 13.51 38.49 -10.52
C GLN A 204 14.58 38.62 -11.62
N GLN A 205 15.46 37.64 -11.76
CA GLN A 205 16.48 37.66 -12.81
C GLN A 205 15.85 37.57 -14.22
N ILE A 206 14.76 36.82 -14.39
CA ILE A 206 13.98 36.80 -15.65
C ILE A 206 13.37 38.18 -15.96
N TYR A 207 12.88 38.90 -14.95
CA TYR A 207 12.39 40.27 -15.14
C TYR A 207 13.50 41.22 -15.56
N LYS A 208 14.68 41.12 -14.93
CA LYS A 208 15.84 41.98 -15.21
C LYS A 208 16.48 41.73 -16.58
N HIS A 209 16.68 40.46 -16.96
CA HIS A 209 17.46 40.10 -18.15
C HIS A 209 16.60 39.63 -19.34
N GLY A 210 15.28 39.55 -19.15
CA GLY A 210 14.32 39.13 -20.17
C GLY A 210 14.34 37.63 -20.46
N ALA A 211 13.24 37.12 -21.06
CA ALA A 211 13.20 35.76 -21.57
C ALA A 211 14.08 35.64 -22.83
N SER A 212 14.88 34.58 -22.92
CA SER A 212 15.80 34.34 -24.05
C SER A 212 15.09 34.33 -25.40
N ALA A 213 15.72 34.95 -26.40
CA ALA A 213 15.41 34.73 -27.80
C ALA A 213 15.79 33.28 -28.22
N TYR A 214 15.03 32.67 -29.13
CA TYR A 214 15.48 31.44 -29.80
C TYR A 214 16.51 31.86 -30.85
N PRO A 215 17.54 31.06 -31.17
CA PRO A 215 18.42 31.36 -32.28
C PRO A 215 17.58 31.59 -33.54
N THR A 216 17.60 32.83 -34.04
CA THR A 216 16.96 33.21 -35.29
C THR A 216 17.98 33.00 -36.40
N ASN A 217 17.63 32.23 -37.43
CA ASN A 217 18.46 32.02 -38.63
C ASN A 217 18.53 33.32 -39.47
N GLY A 218 19.04 34.42 -38.89
CA GLY A 218 19.14 35.74 -39.51
C GLY A 218 17.82 36.51 -39.70
N LYS A 219 16.66 35.90 -39.43
CA LYS A 219 15.34 36.56 -39.57
C LYS A 219 14.94 37.28 -38.28
N LYS A 220 14.96 38.62 -38.28
CA LYS A 220 14.36 39.45 -37.20
C LYS A 220 12.86 39.14 -37.11
N LYS A 221 12.44 38.44 -36.05
CA LYS A 221 11.02 38.20 -35.77
C LYS A 221 10.42 39.45 -35.12
N LYS A 222 9.13 39.71 -35.38
CA LYS A 222 8.44 40.90 -34.86
C LYS A 222 8.25 40.78 -33.35
N SER A 223 8.73 41.78 -32.61
CA SER A 223 8.44 41.93 -31.19
C SER A 223 6.94 42.16 -30.98
N ALA A 224 6.37 41.60 -29.92
CA ALA A 224 4.96 41.80 -29.57
C ALA A 224 4.81 41.99 -28.06
N PRO A 225 3.73 42.65 -27.60
CA PRO A 225 3.49 42.79 -26.17
C PRO A 225 3.20 41.43 -25.52
N TYR A 226 3.65 41.25 -24.28
CA TYR A 226 3.42 40.04 -23.48
C TYR A 226 1.92 39.85 -23.22
N TRP A 227 1.24 40.93 -22.83
CA TRP A 227 -0.21 40.96 -22.68
C TRP A 227 -0.87 41.45 -23.98
N PRO A 228 -1.95 40.80 -24.48
CA PRO A 228 -2.56 39.58 -23.96
C PRO A 228 -1.94 38.29 -24.52
N PHE A 229 -1.13 38.39 -25.58
CA PHE A 229 -0.82 37.25 -26.44
C PHE A 229 -0.07 36.11 -25.77
N GLN A 230 0.96 36.39 -24.96
CA GLN A 230 1.68 35.34 -24.23
C GLN A 230 0.88 34.86 -23.02
N SER A 231 0.13 35.76 -22.37
CA SER A 231 -0.69 35.42 -21.20
C SER A 231 -1.78 34.40 -21.56
N ILE A 232 -2.43 34.56 -22.72
CA ILE A 232 -3.40 33.59 -23.23
C ILE A 232 -2.73 32.22 -23.45
N ARG A 233 -1.56 32.16 -24.08
CA ARG A 233 -0.85 30.88 -24.31
C ARG A 233 -0.43 30.21 -23.00
N ASN A 234 0.03 30.98 -22.03
CA ASN A 234 0.35 30.46 -20.70
C ASN A 234 -0.88 29.86 -20.03
N LEU A 235 -2.01 30.58 -20.08
CA LEU A 235 -3.28 30.10 -19.54
C LEU A 235 -3.77 28.85 -20.27
N SER A 236 -3.69 28.79 -21.60
CA SER A 236 -4.11 27.63 -22.37
C SER A 236 -3.31 26.37 -22.01
N VAL A 237 -1.98 26.47 -21.93
CA VAL A 237 -1.13 25.31 -21.58
C VAL A 237 -1.34 24.91 -20.12
N PHE A 238 -1.49 25.87 -19.20
CA PHE A 238 -1.86 25.56 -17.82
C PHE A 238 -3.22 24.89 -17.72
N ALA A 239 -4.25 25.40 -18.41
CA ALA A 239 -5.60 24.84 -18.37
C ALA A 239 -5.63 23.39 -18.91
N VAL A 240 -4.87 23.09 -19.97
CA VAL A 240 -4.73 21.72 -20.48
C VAL A 240 -4.02 20.83 -19.46
N ALA A 241 -2.87 21.26 -18.93
CA ALA A 241 -2.13 20.49 -17.94
C ALA A 241 -2.95 20.25 -16.66
N PHE A 242 -3.63 21.28 -16.17
CA PHE A 242 -4.52 21.21 -15.02
C PHE A 242 -5.72 20.31 -15.28
N GLY A 243 -6.31 20.39 -16.49
CA GLY A 243 -7.38 19.49 -16.90
C GLY A 243 -6.95 18.02 -16.88
N ILE A 244 -5.76 17.69 -17.39
CA ILE A 244 -5.20 16.33 -17.34
C ILE A 244 -5.01 15.87 -15.89
N VAL A 245 -4.40 16.71 -15.05
CA VAL A 245 -4.17 16.42 -13.62
C VAL A 245 -5.50 16.25 -12.87
N ALA A 246 -6.48 17.11 -13.11
CA ALA A 246 -7.79 17.04 -12.49
C ALA A 246 -8.59 15.82 -12.94
N LEU A 247 -8.50 15.44 -14.23
CA LEU A 247 -9.11 14.20 -14.73
C LEU A 247 -8.45 12.96 -14.12
N ALA A 248 -7.12 12.95 -14.00
CA ALA A 248 -6.41 11.87 -13.33
C ALA A 248 -6.80 11.77 -11.85
N ALA A 249 -6.87 12.90 -11.14
CA ALA A 249 -7.32 12.97 -9.75
C ALA A 249 -8.76 12.49 -9.58
N TRP A 250 -9.65 12.81 -10.53
CA TRP A 250 -11.04 12.40 -10.49
C TRP A 250 -11.24 10.91 -10.77
N HIS A 251 -10.50 10.35 -11.72
CA HIS A 251 -10.73 8.97 -12.18
C HIS A 251 -9.93 7.92 -11.40
N TYR A 252 -8.67 8.23 -11.06
CA TYR A 252 -7.77 7.27 -10.40
C TYR A 252 -7.59 7.54 -8.91
N GLY A 253 -7.83 8.77 -8.45
CA GLY A 253 -7.44 9.18 -7.10
C GLY A 253 -5.92 9.11 -6.87
N ALA A 254 -5.48 9.50 -5.68
CA ALA A 254 -4.10 9.19 -5.27
C ALA A 254 -4.07 7.75 -4.75
N PRO A 255 -2.99 6.97 -4.98
CA PRO A 255 -2.87 5.64 -4.40
C PRO A 255 -2.68 5.71 -2.88
N LEU A 256 -3.23 4.74 -2.16
CA LEU A 256 -2.97 4.50 -0.74
C LEU A 256 -2.78 2.99 -0.56
N GLU A 257 -1.54 2.53 -0.51
CA GLU A 257 -1.24 1.11 -0.30
C GLU A 257 -1.51 0.70 1.16
N ALA A 258 -1.27 -0.57 1.50
CA ALA A 258 -1.52 -1.10 2.84
C ALA A 258 -0.80 -0.26 3.93
N PRO A 259 -1.36 -0.17 5.15
CA PRO A 259 -0.65 0.44 6.28
C PRO A 259 0.75 -0.14 6.44
N ALA A 260 1.74 0.69 6.78
CA ALA A 260 3.11 0.23 6.95
C ALA A 260 3.23 -0.82 8.07
N ASP A 261 3.82 -1.96 7.73
CA ASP A 261 4.26 -3.03 8.62
C ASP A 261 5.77 -3.27 8.44
N PRO A 262 6.59 -2.98 9.46
CA PRO A 262 8.02 -3.29 9.44
C PRO A 262 8.35 -4.78 9.31
N GLU A 263 7.42 -5.67 9.67
CA GLU A 263 7.60 -7.12 9.61
C GLU A 263 7.22 -7.71 8.24
N PHE A 264 6.50 -6.94 7.41
CA PHE A 264 6.07 -7.39 6.10
C PHE A 264 7.23 -7.34 5.10
N HIS A 265 7.52 -8.49 4.47
CA HIS A 265 8.53 -8.57 3.42
C HIS A 265 8.02 -7.85 2.16
N ASN A 266 8.63 -6.71 1.82
CA ASN A 266 8.32 -5.98 0.59
C ASN A 266 9.53 -5.96 -0.35
N ILE A 267 9.26 -5.94 -1.65
CA ILE A 267 10.22 -5.72 -2.72
C ILE A 267 10.10 -4.24 -3.16
N PRO A 268 10.84 -3.31 -2.53
CA PRO A 268 10.66 -1.87 -2.74
C PRO A 268 10.92 -1.44 -4.17
N ARG A 269 10.10 -0.51 -4.67
CA ARG A 269 10.35 0.25 -5.91
C ARG A 269 10.17 1.74 -5.65
N PRO A 270 11.12 2.59 -6.09
CA PRO A 270 10.94 4.03 -5.97
C PRO A 270 9.95 4.55 -7.03
N GLU A 271 9.62 5.83 -6.94
CA GLU A 271 8.81 6.50 -7.95
C GLU A 271 9.39 6.43 -9.37
N TRP A 272 8.53 6.56 -10.37
CA TRP A 272 8.89 6.34 -11.78
C TRP A 272 10.07 7.19 -12.26
N TYR A 273 10.22 8.41 -11.74
CA TYR A 273 11.32 9.32 -12.06
C TYR A 273 12.67 8.90 -11.46
N PHE A 274 12.69 7.93 -10.55
CA PHE A 274 13.89 7.32 -9.99
C PHE A 274 14.18 5.91 -10.50
N LEU A 275 13.29 5.28 -11.26
CA LEU A 275 13.51 3.93 -11.80
C LEU A 275 14.81 3.81 -12.60
N SER A 276 15.18 4.85 -13.35
CA SER A 276 16.46 4.86 -14.07
C SER A 276 17.69 4.79 -13.16
N LEU A 277 17.68 5.48 -12.02
CA LEU A 277 18.77 5.43 -11.03
C LEU A 277 18.73 4.12 -10.24
N PHE A 278 17.54 3.60 -9.93
CA PHE A 278 17.35 2.31 -9.30
C PHE A 278 17.92 1.16 -10.16
N GLU A 279 17.61 1.17 -11.46
CA GLU A 279 18.17 0.22 -12.42
C GLU A 279 19.69 0.37 -12.52
N LEU A 280 20.18 1.62 -12.58
CA LEU A 280 21.61 1.87 -12.65
C LEU A 280 22.35 1.31 -11.43
N ARG A 281 21.77 1.45 -10.23
CA ARG A 281 22.32 0.91 -8.98
C ARG A 281 22.57 -0.58 -9.06
N ALA A 282 21.73 -1.35 -9.77
CA ALA A 282 21.90 -2.79 -9.92
C ALA A 282 23.24 -3.20 -10.59
N TYR A 283 23.85 -2.30 -11.38
CA TYR A 283 25.16 -2.54 -12.01
C TYR A 283 26.35 -2.20 -11.09
N PHE A 284 26.11 -1.48 -10.00
CA PHE A 284 27.14 -1.05 -9.04
C PHE A 284 26.81 -1.65 -7.67
N SER A 285 27.20 -2.90 -7.45
CA SER A 285 26.95 -3.61 -6.20
C SER A 285 28.05 -3.40 -5.14
N GLY A 286 27.68 -3.54 -3.87
CA GLY A 286 28.61 -3.48 -2.73
C GLY A 286 29.18 -2.06 -2.48
N PRO A 287 30.49 -1.93 -2.19
CA PRO A 287 31.10 -0.62 -1.87
C PRO A 287 31.00 0.43 -2.97
N ASN A 288 30.66 0.03 -4.20
CA ASN A 288 30.60 0.91 -5.37
C ASN A 288 29.23 1.53 -5.61
N GLU A 289 28.22 1.21 -4.79
CA GLU A 289 26.85 1.69 -4.97
C GLU A 289 26.74 3.23 -5.05
N TYR A 290 27.59 3.94 -4.29
CA TYR A 290 27.67 5.40 -4.29
C TYR A 290 27.99 6.00 -5.67
N ILE A 291 28.57 5.21 -6.59
CA ILE A 291 28.86 5.67 -7.96
C ILE A 291 27.54 5.96 -8.69
N ALA A 292 26.58 5.04 -8.63
CA ALA A 292 25.27 5.20 -9.26
C ALA A 292 24.44 6.28 -8.57
N THR A 293 24.46 6.32 -7.24
CA THR A 293 23.53 7.12 -6.44
C THR A 293 24.04 8.54 -6.14
N VAL A 294 25.35 8.77 -6.09
CA VAL A 294 25.96 10.07 -5.76
C VAL A 294 26.77 10.61 -6.93
N VAL A 295 27.70 9.82 -7.48
CA VAL A 295 28.66 10.32 -8.49
C VAL A 295 27.95 10.66 -9.80
N VAL A 296 27.14 9.76 -10.35
CA VAL A 296 26.47 9.97 -11.64
C VAL A 296 25.55 11.20 -11.62
N PRO A 297 24.62 11.37 -10.66
CA PRO A 297 23.81 12.58 -10.57
C PRO A 297 24.64 13.85 -10.37
N THR A 298 25.70 13.79 -9.55
CA THR A 298 26.59 14.93 -9.31
C THR A 298 27.33 15.33 -10.58
N VAL A 299 27.88 14.37 -11.33
CA VAL A 299 28.55 14.62 -12.61
C VAL A 299 27.56 15.20 -13.63
N ALA A 300 26.34 14.66 -13.71
CA ALA A 300 25.30 15.22 -14.58
C ALA A 300 25.00 16.69 -14.23
N LEU A 301 24.86 17.01 -12.95
CA LEU A 301 24.65 18.39 -12.49
C LEU A 301 25.85 19.30 -12.78
N LEU A 302 27.08 18.81 -12.61
CA LEU A 302 28.31 19.55 -12.93
C LEU A 302 28.44 19.82 -14.44
N VAL A 303 28.09 18.85 -15.29
CA VAL A 303 28.04 19.04 -16.75
C VAL A 303 27.02 20.13 -17.11
N LEU A 304 25.84 20.10 -16.50
CA LEU A 304 24.83 21.15 -16.68
C LEU A 304 25.32 22.50 -16.18
N LEU A 305 25.95 22.56 -15.00
CA LEU A 305 26.50 23.79 -14.43
C LEU A 305 27.60 24.38 -15.31
N GLY A 306 28.47 23.55 -15.89
CA GLY A 306 29.54 23.93 -16.82
C GLY A 306 29.06 24.29 -18.23
N MET A 307 27.79 24.04 -18.57
CA MET A 307 27.25 24.24 -19.92
C MET A 307 27.42 25.68 -20.46
N PRO A 308 27.23 26.76 -19.68
CA PRO A 308 27.49 28.13 -20.15
C PRO A 308 28.95 28.36 -20.55
N LEU A 309 29.90 27.75 -19.84
CA LEU A 309 31.34 27.85 -20.14
C LEU A 309 31.67 27.09 -21.43
N ILE A 310 31.17 25.86 -21.57
CA ILE A 310 31.33 25.04 -22.77
C ILE A 310 30.79 25.78 -24.00
N ASP A 311 29.60 26.38 -23.89
CA ASP A 311 28.98 27.11 -25.00
C ASP A 311 29.75 28.39 -25.38
N ARG A 312 30.49 29.00 -24.43
CA ARG A 312 31.34 30.17 -24.67
C ARG A 312 32.67 29.80 -25.34
N VAL A 313 33.26 28.67 -24.95
CA VAL A 313 34.60 28.25 -25.40
C VAL A 313 34.55 27.49 -26.73
N CYS A 314 33.52 26.67 -26.95
CA CYS A 314 33.42 25.83 -28.15
C CYS A 314 32.84 26.58 -29.36
N PRO A 315 33.22 26.19 -30.60
CA PRO A 315 32.57 26.69 -31.81
C PRO A 315 31.04 26.46 -31.80
N PRO A 316 30.22 27.34 -32.42
CA PRO A 316 28.76 27.26 -32.34
C PRO A 316 28.14 25.92 -32.77
N ARG A 317 28.74 25.27 -33.80
CA ARG A 317 28.31 23.93 -34.26
C ARG A 317 28.58 22.86 -33.21
N LEU A 318 29.78 22.87 -32.62
CA LEU A 318 30.17 21.91 -31.58
C LEU A 318 29.34 22.11 -30.31
N SER A 319 29.16 23.35 -29.84
CA SER A 319 28.30 23.60 -28.66
C SER A 319 26.85 23.15 -28.89
N THR A 320 26.31 23.36 -30.09
CA THR A 320 24.96 22.89 -30.43
C THR A 320 24.88 21.37 -30.43
N ALA A 321 25.90 20.69 -30.98
CA ALA A 321 26.00 19.24 -30.91
C ALA A 321 26.10 18.74 -29.46
N ILE A 322 26.96 19.34 -28.62
CA ILE A 322 27.09 18.97 -27.21
C ILE A 322 25.74 19.08 -26.50
N ARG A 323 25.03 20.21 -26.61
CA ARG A 323 23.71 20.39 -25.99
C ARG A 323 22.69 19.37 -26.47
N PHE A 324 22.71 19.07 -27.76
CA PHE A 324 21.86 18.05 -28.35
C PHE A 324 22.16 16.67 -27.75
N PHE A 325 23.42 16.23 -27.77
CA PHE A 325 23.80 14.94 -27.21
C PHE A 325 23.60 14.86 -25.69
N THR A 326 23.81 15.93 -24.93
CA THR A 326 23.49 15.97 -23.49
C THR A 326 22.00 15.72 -23.25
N VAL A 327 21.12 16.39 -24.01
CA VAL A 327 19.67 16.24 -23.88
C VAL A 327 19.21 14.86 -24.35
N PHE A 328 19.49 14.51 -25.61
CA PHE A 328 18.97 13.27 -26.21
C PHE A 328 19.67 12.03 -25.66
N GLY A 329 20.97 12.10 -25.38
CA GLY A 329 21.69 11.03 -24.70
C GLY A 329 21.21 10.84 -23.26
N GLY A 330 20.96 11.92 -22.52
CA GLY A 330 20.37 11.85 -21.18
C GLY A 330 18.96 11.24 -21.20
N LEU A 331 18.09 11.70 -22.11
CA LEU A 331 16.74 11.14 -22.25
C LEU A 331 16.76 9.66 -22.68
N LEU A 332 17.67 9.27 -23.59
CA LEU A 332 17.83 7.89 -24.01
C LEU A 332 18.34 7.01 -22.86
N ALA A 333 19.29 7.50 -22.06
CA ALA A 333 19.80 6.77 -20.89
C ALA A 333 18.71 6.60 -19.83
N ILE A 334 18.01 7.68 -19.47
CA ILE A 334 16.91 7.63 -18.49
C ILE A 334 15.79 6.72 -18.99
N GLY A 335 15.32 6.93 -20.22
CA GLY A 335 14.23 6.13 -20.80
C GLY A 335 14.61 4.66 -20.99
N GLY A 336 15.84 4.37 -21.42
CA GLY A 336 16.35 3.00 -21.57
C GLY A 336 16.44 2.28 -20.24
N LEU A 337 17.05 2.88 -19.22
CA LEU A 337 17.16 2.29 -17.88
C LEU A 337 15.79 2.12 -17.22
N THR A 338 14.90 3.11 -17.33
CA THR A 338 13.52 2.97 -16.84
C THR A 338 12.80 1.82 -17.57
N GLY A 339 12.94 1.72 -18.89
CA GLY A 339 12.34 0.62 -19.67
C GLY A 339 12.87 -0.76 -19.25
N MET A 340 14.17 -0.87 -18.98
CA MET A 340 14.79 -2.10 -18.47
C MET A 340 14.29 -2.46 -17.07
N SER A 341 14.16 -1.48 -16.17
CA SER A 341 13.59 -1.67 -14.83
C SER A 341 12.16 -2.23 -14.92
N VAL A 342 11.31 -1.58 -15.72
CA VAL A 342 9.90 -1.98 -15.91
C VAL A 342 9.83 -3.37 -16.54
N GLN A 343 10.68 -3.65 -17.53
CA GLN A 343 10.73 -4.96 -18.16
C GLN A 343 11.12 -6.06 -17.18
N ARG A 344 12.13 -5.83 -16.31
CA ARG A 344 12.51 -6.80 -15.28
C ARG A 344 11.37 -7.06 -14.30
N ASP A 345 10.71 -5.99 -13.85
CA ASP A 345 9.58 -6.08 -12.94
C ASP A 345 8.40 -6.85 -13.56
N MET A 346 8.10 -6.63 -14.83
CA MET A 346 7.03 -7.35 -15.55
C MET A 346 7.29 -8.86 -15.68
N HIS A 347 8.56 -9.30 -15.74
CA HIS A 347 8.92 -10.72 -15.89
C HIS A 347 9.28 -11.40 -14.56
N SER A 348 9.23 -10.69 -13.45
CA SER A 348 9.57 -11.21 -12.13
C SER A 348 8.30 -11.72 -11.44
N GLU A 349 8.08 -13.03 -11.43
CA GLU A 349 6.92 -13.66 -10.77
C GLU A 349 6.82 -13.25 -9.31
N GLU A 350 7.94 -13.28 -8.59
CA GLU A 350 8.05 -12.86 -7.19
C GLU A 350 7.57 -11.41 -6.96
N PHE A 351 7.89 -10.50 -7.89
CA PHE A 351 7.51 -9.10 -7.78
C PHE A 351 6.03 -8.89 -8.07
N GLN A 352 5.49 -9.60 -9.07
CA GLN A 352 4.05 -9.54 -9.34
C GLN A 352 3.25 -10.12 -8.19
N ALA A 353 3.70 -11.24 -7.61
CA ALA A 353 3.07 -11.84 -6.42
C ALA A 353 3.08 -10.87 -5.23
N ALA A 354 4.23 -10.28 -4.90
CA ALA A 354 4.33 -9.30 -3.81
C ALA A 354 3.44 -8.06 -4.05
N LYS A 355 3.37 -7.57 -5.29
CA LYS A 355 2.50 -6.46 -5.66
C LYS A 355 1.01 -6.81 -5.51
N HIS A 356 0.60 -8.00 -5.93
CA HIS A 356 -0.77 -8.47 -5.76
C HIS A 356 -1.14 -8.65 -4.29
N GLU A 357 -0.22 -9.17 -3.49
CA GLU A 357 -0.38 -9.29 -2.04
C GLU A 357 -0.56 -7.91 -1.38
N GLU A 358 0.34 -6.95 -1.66
CA GLU A 358 0.24 -5.59 -1.11
C GLU A 358 -1.09 -4.92 -1.50
N GLN A 359 -1.55 -5.11 -2.75
CA GLN A 359 -2.86 -4.62 -3.20
C GLN A 359 -4.03 -5.27 -2.47
N SER A 360 -3.94 -6.58 -2.20
CA SER A 360 -4.97 -7.31 -1.45
C SER A 360 -5.06 -6.83 0.00
N LEU A 361 -3.91 -6.60 0.64
CA LEU A 361 -3.80 -6.07 1.99
C LEU A 361 -4.29 -4.62 2.06
N ALA A 362 -3.99 -3.81 1.04
CA ALA A 362 -4.51 -2.45 0.93
C ALA A 362 -6.05 -2.46 0.89
N ARG A 363 -6.64 -3.22 -0.05
CA ARG A 363 -8.10 -3.37 -0.14
C ARG A 363 -8.69 -3.84 1.18
N ARG A 364 -8.07 -4.84 1.82
CA ARG A 364 -8.53 -5.36 3.11
C ARG A 364 -8.50 -4.30 4.21
N ALA A 365 -7.41 -3.54 4.32
CA ALA A 365 -7.28 -2.46 5.30
C ALA A 365 -8.35 -1.36 5.09
N HIS A 366 -8.62 -0.98 3.83
CA HIS A 366 -9.66 -0.01 3.50
C HIS A 366 -11.06 -0.51 3.91
N VAL A 367 -11.40 -1.76 3.59
CA VAL A 367 -12.68 -2.37 3.97
C VAL A 367 -12.86 -2.38 5.49
N LEU A 368 -11.83 -2.81 6.22
CA LEU A 368 -11.85 -2.86 7.68
C LEU A 368 -11.93 -1.46 8.30
N ALA A 369 -11.20 -0.48 7.75
CA ALA A 369 -11.23 0.90 8.23
C ALA A 369 -12.62 1.53 8.09
N VAL A 370 -13.31 1.30 6.97
CA VAL A 370 -14.68 1.80 6.76
C VAL A 370 -15.69 1.08 7.66
N ALA A 371 -15.55 -0.23 7.81
CA ALA A 371 -16.51 -1.04 8.56
C ALA A 371 -16.38 -0.92 10.08
N LYS A 372 -15.15 -0.89 10.60
CA LYS A 372 -14.85 -0.96 12.04
C LYS A 372 -14.26 0.34 12.60
N GLY A 373 -13.88 1.29 11.75
CA GLY A 373 -13.04 2.42 12.13
C GLY A 373 -11.58 2.00 12.36
N ILE A 374 -10.70 2.99 12.51
CA ILE A 374 -9.28 2.75 12.73
C ILE A 374 -8.98 2.76 14.25
N PRO A 375 -8.41 1.69 14.82
CA PRO A 375 -8.11 1.63 16.24
C PRO A 375 -7.04 2.63 16.69
N PRO A 376 -7.03 3.06 17.97
CA PRO A 376 -6.01 3.95 18.53
C PRO A 376 -4.58 3.42 18.45
N GLU A 377 -4.41 2.10 18.43
CA GLU A 377 -3.11 1.42 18.27
C GLU A 377 -2.49 1.69 16.89
N GLY A 378 -3.30 2.12 15.93
CA GLY A 378 -2.89 2.50 14.59
C GLY A 378 -3.45 1.59 13.50
N PRO A 379 -3.32 1.98 12.23
CA PRO A 379 -3.99 1.33 11.10
C PRO A 379 -3.47 -0.07 10.80
N ILE A 380 -2.23 -0.40 11.17
CA ILE A 380 -1.71 -1.76 10.99
C ILE A 380 -2.45 -2.79 11.86
N SER A 381 -3.03 -2.35 12.99
CA SER A 381 -3.84 -3.21 13.85
C SER A 381 -5.08 -3.76 13.14
N LEU A 382 -5.58 -3.09 12.09
CA LEU A 382 -6.66 -3.59 11.25
C LEU A 382 -6.27 -4.94 10.64
N LEU A 383 -5.08 -5.02 10.06
CA LEU A 383 -4.58 -6.25 9.41
C LEU A 383 -4.05 -7.25 10.43
N ARG A 384 -3.50 -6.80 11.56
CA ARG A 384 -2.98 -7.69 12.63
C ARG A 384 -4.06 -8.27 13.54
N ASN A 385 -5.27 -7.73 13.52
CA ASN A 385 -6.41 -8.23 14.30
C ASN A 385 -7.52 -8.80 13.39
N ASP A 386 -7.23 -9.01 12.11
CA ASP A 386 -8.18 -9.58 11.17
C ASP A 386 -7.91 -11.08 10.98
N PRO A 387 -8.91 -11.95 11.25
CA PRO A 387 -8.75 -13.40 11.09
C PRO A 387 -8.38 -13.80 9.66
N LYS A 388 -8.89 -13.09 8.64
CA LYS A 388 -8.63 -13.40 7.23
C LYS A 388 -7.16 -13.23 6.84
N THR A 389 -6.48 -12.26 7.42
CA THR A 389 -5.06 -11.97 7.11
C THR A 389 -4.10 -12.70 8.04
N GLN A 390 -4.42 -12.81 9.34
CA GLN A 390 -3.51 -13.43 10.32
C GLN A 390 -3.77 -14.91 10.55
N GLY A 391 -5.01 -15.38 10.41
CA GLY A 391 -5.37 -16.78 10.59
C GLY A 391 -4.53 -17.75 9.76
N PRO A 392 -4.40 -17.55 8.43
CA PRO A 392 -3.54 -18.39 7.59
C PRO A 392 -2.08 -18.41 8.04
N ILE A 393 -1.51 -17.25 8.38
CA ILE A 393 -0.10 -17.12 8.81
C ILE A 393 0.13 -17.87 10.13
N LEU A 394 -0.79 -17.72 11.08
CA LEU A 394 -0.73 -18.39 12.37
C LEU A 394 -0.95 -19.89 12.23
N PHE A 395 -1.89 -20.32 11.39
CA PHE A 395 -2.16 -21.71 11.10
C PHE A 395 -0.96 -22.39 10.44
N GLU A 396 -0.38 -21.78 9.40
CA GLU A 396 0.79 -22.31 8.71
C GLU A 396 1.97 -22.48 9.66
N ARG A 397 2.19 -21.50 10.55
CA ARG A 397 3.30 -21.54 11.50
C ARG A 397 3.15 -22.56 12.62
N HIS A 398 1.92 -22.81 13.08
CA HIS A 398 1.68 -23.55 14.31
C HIS A 398 0.89 -24.85 14.14
N CYS A 399 0.07 -24.96 13.10
CA CYS A 399 -0.85 -26.08 12.90
C CYS A 399 -0.50 -26.92 11.66
N ALA A 400 0.07 -26.33 10.62
CA ALA A 400 0.33 -27.00 9.34
C ALA A 400 1.45 -28.05 9.37
N ALA A 401 2.15 -28.22 10.49
CA ALA A 401 3.01 -29.40 10.68
C ALA A 401 2.18 -30.70 10.60
N CYS A 402 0.95 -30.68 11.13
CA CYS A 402 0.09 -31.86 11.23
C CYS A 402 -1.22 -31.73 10.43
N HIS A 403 -1.84 -30.55 10.43
CA HIS A 403 -3.17 -30.34 9.86
C HIS A 403 -3.10 -29.68 8.48
N SER A 404 -3.80 -30.25 7.51
CA SER A 404 -4.09 -29.57 6.25
C SER A 404 -5.28 -28.62 6.43
N HIS A 405 -5.37 -27.59 5.59
CA HIS A 405 -6.54 -26.78 5.35
C HIS A 405 -6.66 -26.57 3.83
N THR A 406 -6.95 -27.68 3.15
CA THR A 406 -7.05 -27.75 1.68
C THR A 406 -8.47 -28.11 1.26
N ASP A 407 -8.97 -27.44 0.22
CA ASP A 407 -10.23 -27.82 -0.42
C ASP A 407 -10.10 -29.13 -1.22
N ALA A 408 -11.22 -29.59 -1.81
CA ALA A 408 -11.26 -30.82 -2.59
C ALA A 408 -10.37 -30.78 -3.86
N ASP A 409 -9.99 -29.59 -4.35
CA ASP A 409 -9.07 -29.41 -5.47
C ASP A 409 -7.59 -29.38 -5.00
N GLY A 410 -7.34 -29.55 -3.71
CA GLY A 410 -6.01 -29.48 -3.09
C GLY A 410 -5.49 -28.05 -2.92
N LYS A 411 -6.33 -27.02 -3.05
CA LYS A 411 -5.93 -25.63 -2.85
C LYS A 411 -6.05 -25.25 -1.37
N GLY A 412 -5.03 -24.59 -0.85
CA GLY A 412 -4.99 -24.13 0.54
C GLY A 412 -3.63 -24.38 1.16
N ILE A 413 -3.62 -24.55 2.48
CA ILE A 413 -2.41 -24.83 3.25
C ILE A 413 -2.31 -26.34 3.42
N ALA A 414 -1.40 -26.99 2.70
CA ALA A 414 -1.15 -28.42 2.86
C ALA A 414 -0.25 -28.67 4.07
N ALA A 415 -0.52 -29.74 4.81
CA ALA A 415 0.34 -30.15 5.90
C ALA A 415 1.70 -30.67 5.41
N GLU A 416 2.73 -30.57 6.25
CA GLU A 416 4.05 -31.14 5.95
C GLU A 416 4.03 -32.68 5.90
N GLU A 417 3.41 -33.32 6.90
CA GLU A 417 3.31 -34.80 6.98
C GLU A 417 1.86 -35.31 7.09
N SER A 418 0.85 -34.43 7.09
CA SER A 418 -0.59 -34.73 7.17
C SER A 418 -0.97 -35.83 8.18
N THR A 419 -0.43 -35.71 9.40
CA THR A 419 -0.62 -36.68 10.50
C THR A 419 -1.86 -36.42 11.35
N ALA A 420 -2.69 -35.44 10.97
CA ALA A 420 -3.92 -35.07 11.64
C ALA A 420 -5.00 -34.64 10.61
N PRO A 421 -6.30 -34.59 11.01
CA PRO A 421 -7.39 -34.31 10.08
C PRO A 421 -7.22 -33.02 9.27
N ASN A 422 -7.73 -33.02 8.04
CA ASN A 422 -7.88 -31.78 7.28
C ASN A 422 -8.99 -30.93 7.92
N LEU A 423 -8.65 -29.69 8.24
CA LEU A 423 -9.52 -28.74 8.93
C LEU A 423 -10.29 -27.83 7.97
N HIS A 424 -10.16 -28.03 6.65
CA HIS A 424 -10.94 -27.30 5.67
C HIS A 424 -12.44 -27.57 5.84
N GLY A 425 -13.21 -26.52 6.13
CA GLY A 425 -14.65 -26.64 6.36
C GLY A 425 -15.02 -27.41 7.64
N PHE A 426 -14.11 -27.44 8.62
CA PHE A 426 -14.35 -28.11 9.91
C PHE A 426 -15.72 -27.73 10.51
N ALA A 427 -16.41 -28.74 11.07
CA ALA A 427 -17.74 -28.63 11.67
C ALA A 427 -18.90 -28.19 10.73
N THR A 428 -18.65 -28.04 9.43
CA THR A 428 -19.74 -27.91 8.45
C THR A 428 -20.50 -29.24 8.31
N ARG A 429 -21.75 -29.19 7.87
CA ARG A 429 -22.54 -30.40 7.55
C ARG A 429 -21.82 -31.35 6.59
N ALA A 430 -21.09 -30.82 5.61
CA ALA A 430 -20.33 -31.62 4.64
C ALA A 430 -19.13 -32.34 5.28
N TRP A 431 -18.38 -31.63 6.14
CA TRP A 431 -17.26 -32.20 6.87
C TRP A 431 -17.73 -33.29 7.85
N LEU A 432 -18.81 -33.03 8.60
CA LEU A 432 -19.41 -34.03 9.49
C LEU A 432 -20.00 -35.23 8.74
N ALA A 433 -20.60 -35.02 7.57
CA ALA A 433 -21.07 -36.13 6.74
C ALA A 433 -19.93 -37.05 6.30
N GLY A 434 -18.74 -36.52 6.02
CA GLY A 434 -17.56 -37.34 5.76
C GLY A 434 -16.96 -37.97 7.02
N TRP A 435 -17.12 -37.33 8.18
CA TRP A 435 -16.73 -37.92 9.47
C TRP A 435 -17.55 -39.17 9.81
N PHE A 436 -18.86 -39.17 9.53
CA PHE A 436 -19.76 -40.30 9.77
C PHE A 436 -19.81 -41.31 8.61
N ASP A 437 -18.86 -41.24 7.67
CA ASP A 437 -18.75 -42.15 6.52
C ASP A 437 -17.60 -43.13 6.78
N ALA A 438 -17.91 -44.44 6.75
CA ALA A 438 -16.98 -45.50 7.14
C ALA A 438 -15.73 -45.60 6.25
N GLU A 439 -15.83 -45.23 4.97
CA GLU A 439 -14.68 -45.21 4.06
C GLU A 439 -13.84 -43.96 4.31
N LYS A 440 -14.47 -42.82 4.56
CA LYS A 440 -13.79 -41.53 4.71
C LYS A 440 -13.15 -41.35 6.07
N ILE A 441 -13.77 -41.77 7.17
CA ILE A 441 -13.23 -41.54 8.53
C ILE A 441 -11.83 -42.15 8.70
N LYS A 442 -11.53 -43.24 7.99
CA LYS A 442 -10.24 -43.94 7.98
C LYS A 442 -9.19 -43.29 7.05
N SER A 443 -9.55 -42.23 6.33
CA SER A 443 -8.63 -41.50 5.45
C SER A 443 -7.85 -40.42 6.20
N THR A 444 -6.76 -39.94 5.60
CA THR A 444 -5.94 -38.83 6.13
C THR A 444 -6.68 -37.49 6.19
N GLU A 445 -7.83 -37.36 5.52
CA GLU A 445 -8.72 -36.20 5.67
C GLU A 445 -9.35 -36.14 7.07
N TYR A 446 -9.45 -37.29 7.75
CA TYR A 446 -10.07 -37.46 9.07
C TYR A 446 -9.11 -38.19 10.02
N PHE A 447 -9.46 -39.38 10.52
CA PHE A 447 -8.68 -40.09 11.54
C PHE A 447 -7.59 -41.03 11.01
N GLY A 448 -7.51 -41.28 9.70
CA GLY A 448 -6.54 -42.23 9.15
C GLY A 448 -5.08 -41.91 9.46
N GLY A 449 -4.76 -40.65 9.74
CA GLY A 449 -3.42 -40.22 10.13
C GLY A 449 -3.13 -40.31 11.63
N THR A 450 -4.14 -40.51 12.49
CA THR A 450 -4.03 -40.40 13.96
C THR A 450 -4.06 -41.76 14.65
N GLU A 451 -3.74 -41.80 15.94
CA GLU A 451 -3.94 -43.00 16.78
C GLU A 451 -5.41 -43.44 16.86
N PHE A 452 -6.35 -42.55 16.49
CA PHE A 452 -7.78 -42.82 16.48
C PHE A 452 -8.25 -43.62 15.25
N ALA A 453 -7.39 -43.88 14.25
CA ALA A 453 -7.74 -44.69 13.07
C ALA A 453 -8.27 -46.08 13.42
N GLU A 454 -7.81 -46.66 14.53
CA GLU A 454 -8.26 -47.94 15.09
C GLU A 454 -9.06 -47.78 16.39
N GLY A 455 -9.49 -46.55 16.71
CA GLY A 455 -10.18 -46.21 17.94
C GLY A 455 -11.68 -46.51 17.93
N GLU A 456 -12.30 -46.37 19.10
CA GLU A 456 -13.73 -46.67 19.32
C GLU A 456 -14.67 -45.88 18.40
N MET A 457 -14.34 -44.63 18.08
CA MET A 457 -15.17 -43.81 17.17
C MET A 457 -15.17 -44.36 15.74
N VAL A 458 -14.04 -44.85 15.22
CA VAL A 458 -13.98 -45.47 13.89
C VAL A 458 -14.75 -46.79 13.90
N GLY A 459 -14.60 -47.59 14.95
CA GLY A 459 -15.39 -48.81 15.14
C GLY A 459 -16.89 -48.52 15.17
N PHE A 460 -17.32 -47.49 15.89
CA PHE A 460 -18.72 -47.07 15.93
C PHE A 460 -19.27 -46.74 14.53
N VAL A 461 -18.53 -45.96 13.72
CA VAL A 461 -18.97 -45.63 12.35
C VAL A 461 -19.04 -46.88 11.47
N ASP A 462 -18.05 -47.76 11.55
CA ASP A 462 -17.96 -48.99 10.73
C ASP A 462 -19.05 -50.00 11.09
N ASP A 463 -19.28 -50.19 12.39
CA ASP A 463 -20.19 -51.22 12.92
C ASP A 463 -21.64 -50.76 12.99
N THR A 464 -21.88 -49.46 13.23
CA THR A 464 -23.23 -48.94 13.53
C THR A 464 -23.83 -48.16 12.35
N LEU A 465 -23.03 -47.45 11.55
CA LEU A 465 -23.56 -46.48 10.59
C LEU A 465 -23.53 -46.93 9.12
N THR A 466 -23.02 -48.14 8.83
CA THR A 466 -22.87 -48.65 7.45
C THR A 466 -24.17 -49.20 6.86
N ASP A 467 -24.99 -49.87 7.67
CA ASP A 467 -26.22 -50.56 7.23
C ASP A 467 -27.48 -49.99 7.93
N LEU A 468 -27.64 -48.66 7.89
CA LEU A 468 -28.81 -47.98 8.48
C LEU A 468 -30.07 -48.15 7.63
N ASP A 469 -31.22 -48.31 8.29
CA ASP A 469 -32.53 -48.24 7.62
C ASP A 469 -32.92 -46.79 7.27
N GLU A 470 -34.06 -46.60 6.59
CA GLU A 470 -34.47 -45.26 6.13
C GLU A 470 -34.71 -44.28 7.30
N ASP A 471 -35.21 -44.76 8.44
CA ASP A 471 -35.49 -43.93 9.61
C ASP A 471 -34.18 -43.51 10.30
N ASP A 472 -33.24 -44.45 10.44
CA ASP A 472 -31.92 -44.19 11.03
C ASP A 472 -31.02 -43.35 10.11
N GLN A 473 -31.12 -43.50 8.79
CA GLN A 473 -30.45 -42.59 7.84
C GLN A 473 -30.95 -41.16 8.00
N GLN A 474 -32.25 -40.98 8.19
CA GLN A 474 -32.83 -39.66 8.45
C GLN A 474 -32.45 -39.12 9.84
N ALA A 475 -32.34 -39.99 10.85
CA ALA A 475 -31.84 -39.63 12.17
C ALA A 475 -30.37 -39.18 12.11
N LEU A 476 -29.52 -39.86 11.33
CA LEU A 476 -28.13 -39.48 11.12
C LEU A 476 -28.00 -38.12 10.41
N ALA A 477 -28.82 -37.88 9.38
CA ALA A 477 -28.86 -36.58 8.70
C ALA A 477 -29.27 -35.43 9.66
N ASN A 478 -30.24 -35.70 10.54
CA ASN A 478 -30.65 -34.74 11.57
C ASN A 478 -29.55 -34.56 12.63
N LEU A 479 -28.86 -35.62 13.05
CA LEU A 479 -27.71 -35.56 13.97
C LEU A 479 -26.60 -34.67 13.41
N ILE A 480 -26.19 -34.90 12.16
CA ILE A 480 -25.18 -34.08 11.46
C ILE A 480 -25.61 -32.61 11.44
N THR A 481 -26.87 -32.35 11.11
CA THR A 481 -27.44 -31.00 11.09
C THR A 481 -27.41 -30.35 12.47
N ALA A 482 -27.79 -31.07 13.52
CA ALA A 482 -27.81 -30.57 14.88
C ALA A 482 -26.39 -30.29 15.42
N LEU A 483 -25.44 -31.19 15.18
CA LEU A 483 -24.06 -31.04 15.64
C LEU A 483 -23.35 -29.91 14.88
N SER A 484 -23.56 -29.81 13.57
CA SER A 484 -23.03 -28.69 12.76
C SER A 484 -23.60 -27.34 13.22
N ALA A 485 -24.90 -27.28 13.54
CA ALA A 485 -25.52 -26.05 14.04
C ALA A 485 -24.94 -25.57 15.38
N LYS A 486 -24.38 -26.47 16.21
CA LYS A 486 -23.65 -26.08 17.45
C LYS A 486 -22.38 -25.30 17.18
N ALA A 487 -21.82 -25.44 15.98
CA ALA A 487 -20.67 -24.66 15.59
C ALA A 487 -21.03 -23.19 15.32
N GLU A 488 -22.31 -22.85 15.08
CA GLU A 488 -22.73 -21.46 14.84
C GLU A 488 -21.89 -20.79 13.72
N LEU A 489 -21.66 -21.51 12.62
CA LEU A 489 -20.81 -21.01 11.53
C LEU A 489 -21.51 -19.86 10.79
N PRO A 490 -20.84 -18.71 10.58
CA PRO A 490 -21.46 -17.57 9.90
C PRO A 490 -22.02 -17.91 8.51
N GLY A 491 -21.33 -18.75 7.75
CA GLY A 491 -21.74 -19.18 6.41
C GLY A 491 -22.97 -20.11 6.37
N GLN A 492 -23.37 -20.70 7.49
CA GLN A 492 -24.49 -21.67 7.56
C GLN A 492 -25.67 -21.17 8.40
N LYS A 493 -25.59 -19.95 8.96
CA LYS A 493 -26.61 -19.38 9.83
C LYS A 493 -28.03 -19.45 9.25
N ALA A 494 -28.21 -19.09 7.98
CA ALA A 494 -29.52 -19.13 7.34
C ALA A 494 -30.08 -20.57 7.19
N SER A 495 -29.23 -21.54 6.88
CA SER A 495 -29.63 -22.95 6.80
C SER A 495 -29.89 -23.55 8.19
N ASP A 496 -29.23 -23.06 9.22
CA ASP A 496 -29.44 -23.50 10.61
C ASP A 496 -30.76 -22.96 11.16
N GLU A 497 -31.09 -21.70 10.86
CA GLU A 497 -32.41 -21.12 11.16
C GLU A 497 -33.53 -21.92 10.49
N GLN A 498 -33.37 -22.27 9.21
CA GLN A 498 -34.34 -23.09 8.49
C GLN A 498 -34.47 -24.50 9.07
N ALA A 499 -33.35 -25.14 9.44
CA ALA A 499 -33.36 -26.46 10.05
C ALA A 499 -34.01 -26.44 11.45
N ALA A 500 -33.80 -25.36 12.22
CA ALA A 500 -34.46 -25.14 13.49
C ALA A 500 -35.99 -25.05 13.33
N GLU A 501 -36.46 -24.28 12.34
CA GLU A 501 -37.89 -24.13 12.04
C GLU A 501 -38.56 -25.46 11.66
N LYS A 502 -37.85 -26.30 10.91
CA LYS A 502 -38.32 -27.64 10.54
C LYS A 502 -38.25 -28.66 11.68
N GLY A 503 -37.64 -28.31 12.82
CA GLY A 503 -37.44 -29.21 13.95
C GLY A 503 -36.29 -30.22 13.76
N GLU A 504 -35.52 -30.13 12.68
CA GLU A 504 -34.42 -31.05 12.33
C GLU A 504 -33.33 -31.01 13.41
N ILE A 505 -32.98 -29.82 13.93
CA ILE A 505 -31.98 -29.68 15.00
C ILE A 505 -32.45 -30.36 16.30
N LYS A 506 -33.73 -30.23 16.64
CA LYS A 506 -34.27 -30.88 17.85
C LYS A 506 -34.30 -32.40 17.69
N ALA A 507 -34.70 -32.89 16.52
CA ALA A 507 -34.67 -34.31 16.20
C ALA A 507 -33.24 -34.86 16.21
N GLY A 508 -32.25 -34.11 15.72
CA GLY A 508 -30.85 -34.51 15.73
C GLY A 508 -30.24 -34.59 17.12
N ILE A 509 -30.60 -33.67 18.03
CA ILE A 509 -30.20 -33.79 19.45
C ILE A 509 -30.83 -35.03 20.09
N ALA A 510 -32.10 -35.34 19.79
CA ALA A 510 -32.71 -36.58 20.27
C ALA A 510 -31.99 -37.82 19.72
N ALA A 511 -31.60 -37.81 18.43
CA ALA A 511 -30.83 -38.89 17.83
C ALA A 511 -29.44 -39.05 18.49
N LEU A 512 -28.79 -37.95 18.87
CA LEU A 512 -27.52 -37.96 19.61
C LEU A 512 -27.67 -38.66 20.97
N LEU A 513 -28.74 -38.36 21.69
CA LEU A 513 -28.97 -38.83 23.06
C LEU A 513 -29.54 -40.25 23.11
N GLU A 514 -30.45 -40.60 22.19
CA GLU A 514 -31.31 -41.78 22.29
C GLU A 514 -31.03 -42.80 21.17
N THR A 515 -30.98 -42.37 19.91
CA THR A 515 -30.83 -43.30 18.76
C THR A 515 -29.43 -43.87 18.67
N PHE A 516 -28.42 -42.99 18.66
CA PHE A 516 -27.02 -43.37 18.50
C PHE A 516 -26.26 -43.42 19.84
N SER A 517 -26.90 -43.03 20.93
CA SER A 517 -26.35 -43.05 22.30
C SER A 517 -24.93 -42.47 22.40
N CYS A 518 -24.67 -41.37 21.70
CA CYS A 518 -23.33 -40.77 21.63
C CYS A 518 -22.81 -40.34 23.02
N ILE A 519 -23.73 -40.14 23.98
CA ILE A 519 -23.43 -39.77 25.36
C ILE A 519 -22.79 -40.89 26.18
N ASP A 520 -22.83 -42.13 25.70
CA ASP A 520 -22.14 -43.25 26.34
C ASP A 520 -20.62 -43.03 26.33
N CYS A 521 -20.12 -42.33 25.29
CA CYS A 521 -18.70 -42.02 25.12
C CYS A 521 -18.38 -40.52 25.28
N HIS A 522 -19.33 -39.64 24.95
CA HIS A 522 -19.12 -38.19 24.94
C HIS A 522 -19.91 -37.46 26.03
N LYS A 523 -19.31 -36.43 26.63
CA LYS A 523 -20.08 -35.47 27.41
C LYS A 523 -20.97 -34.60 26.52
N TYR A 524 -22.19 -34.32 26.96
CA TYR A 524 -23.07 -33.30 26.36
C TYR A 524 -23.96 -32.65 27.44
N GLY A 525 -23.90 -31.32 27.58
CA GLY A 525 -24.61 -30.59 28.62
C GLY A 525 -24.07 -30.86 30.04
N ASP A 526 -24.99 -31.15 30.96
CA ASP A 526 -24.67 -31.41 32.38
C ASP A 526 -24.40 -32.90 32.68
N ASP A 527 -24.47 -33.77 31.66
CA ASP A 527 -24.20 -35.20 31.83
C ASP A 527 -22.72 -35.43 32.17
N ASP A 528 -22.45 -36.36 33.08
CA ASP A 528 -21.10 -36.69 33.58
C ASP A 528 -20.77 -38.17 33.31
N PRO A 529 -20.60 -38.57 32.03
CA PRO A 529 -20.06 -39.89 31.73
C PRO A 529 -18.59 -39.98 32.19
N GLU A 530 -18.12 -41.17 32.54
CA GLU A 530 -16.67 -41.49 32.59
C GLU A 530 -16.13 -41.50 31.15
N ALA A 531 -16.15 -40.34 30.48
CA ALA A 531 -15.89 -40.22 29.05
C ALA A 531 -14.40 -40.02 28.76
N GLY A 532 -13.85 -40.90 27.92
CA GLY A 532 -12.52 -40.76 27.33
C GLY A 532 -12.49 -39.92 26.05
N ALA A 533 -13.62 -39.33 25.62
CA ALA A 533 -13.79 -38.61 24.36
C ALA A 533 -14.21 -37.14 24.55
N PRO A 534 -13.97 -36.26 23.55
CA PRO A 534 -14.24 -34.82 23.67
C PRO A 534 -15.69 -34.46 23.96
N ASP A 535 -15.89 -33.47 24.83
CA ASP A 535 -17.19 -32.86 25.13
C ASP A 535 -17.81 -32.23 23.86
N LEU A 536 -19.01 -32.69 23.52
CA LEU A 536 -19.77 -32.20 22.35
C LEU A 536 -20.59 -30.95 22.66
N THR A 537 -20.57 -30.45 23.90
CA THR A 537 -21.25 -29.21 24.30
C THR A 537 -20.65 -28.02 23.58
N GLY A 538 -21.42 -27.45 22.65
CA GLY A 538 -20.95 -26.37 21.79
C GLY A 538 -19.89 -26.83 20.80
N TYR A 539 -19.93 -28.08 20.35
CA TYR A 539 -19.00 -28.64 19.37
C TYR A 539 -18.77 -27.68 18.18
N GLY A 540 -17.50 -27.44 17.85
CA GLY A 540 -17.10 -26.58 16.74
C GLY A 540 -17.38 -25.08 16.93
N SER A 541 -18.00 -24.66 18.03
CA SER A 541 -18.18 -23.24 18.38
C SER A 541 -16.84 -22.55 18.56
N ARG A 542 -16.85 -21.22 18.56
CA ARG A 542 -15.66 -20.39 18.75
C ARG A 542 -14.91 -20.75 20.05
N ASP A 543 -15.63 -20.85 21.15
CA ASP A 543 -15.05 -21.17 22.45
C ASP A 543 -14.57 -22.62 22.53
N TRP A 544 -15.26 -23.54 21.85
CA TRP A 544 -14.84 -24.93 21.76
C TRP A 544 -13.51 -25.07 21.00
N LEU A 545 -13.39 -24.41 19.84
CA LEU A 545 -12.16 -24.40 19.05
C LEU A 545 -10.99 -23.74 19.80
N ILE A 546 -11.22 -22.57 20.42
CA ILE A 546 -10.20 -21.92 21.25
C ILE A 546 -9.77 -22.83 22.40
N GLY A 547 -10.72 -23.53 23.04
CA GLY A 547 -10.42 -24.48 24.10
C GLY A 547 -9.58 -25.66 23.61
N MET A 548 -9.96 -26.26 22.48
CA MET A 548 -9.26 -27.40 21.88
C MET A 548 -7.83 -27.03 21.49
N ILE A 549 -7.62 -25.89 20.83
CA ILE A 549 -6.28 -25.42 20.46
C ILE A 549 -5.49 -25.03 21.72
N ARG A 550 -6.14 -24.44 22.72
CA ARG A 550 -5.46 -24.01 23.95
C ARG A 550 -4.83 -25.18 24.68
N ASP A 551 -5.62 -26.22 24.94
CA ASP A 551 -5.22 -27.35 25.76
C ASP A 551 -6.05 -28.61 25.43
N PRO A 552 -5.66 -29.38 24.40
CA PRO A 552 -6.38 -30.59 24.01
C PRO A 552 -6.27 -31.71 25.07
N ALA A 553 -5.26 -31.63 25.96
CA ALA A 553 -5.09 -32.53 27.09
C ALA A 553 -5.95 -32.16 28.31
N HIS A 554 -6.75 -31.08 28.24
CA HIS A 554 -7.75 -30.80 29.26
C HIS A 554 -8.80 -31.91 29.28
N SER A 555 -9.32 -32.26 30.46
CA SER A 555 -10.36 -33.29 30.65
C SER A 555 -11.69 -33.03 29.93
N ARG A 556 -11.84 -31.86 29.31
CA ARG A 556 -13.00 -31.52 28.47
C ARG A 556 -12.85 -32.09 27.05
N PHE A 557 -11.62 -32.34 26.62
CA PHE A 557 -11.30 -32.78 25.27
C PHE A 557 -10.76 -34.21 25.33
N TYR A 558 -9.48 -34.44 25.06
CA TYR A 558 -8.92 -35.78 25.02
C TYR A 558 -8.28 -36.23 26.35
N GLY A 559 -8.00 -35.31 27.28
CA GLY A 559 -7.40 -35.70 28.56
C GLY A 559 -6.06 -36.44 28.37
N GLU A 560 -5.93 -37.62 28.99
CA GLU A 560 -4.78 -38.52 28.81
C GLU A 560 -4.77 -39.22 27.44
N ASN A 561 -5.89 -39.25 26.71
CA ASN A 561 -6.02 -39.88 25.39
C ASN A 561 -5.63 -38.93 24.24
N ASN A 562 -5.01 -37.79 24.54
CA ASN A 562 -4.51 -36.88 23.52
C ASN A 562 -3.31 -37.51 22.80
N ASP A 563 -3.49 -37.95 21.55
CA ASP A 563 -2.46 -38.57 20.70
C ASP A 563 -1.14 -37.78 20.74
N ARG A 564 -1.14 -36.55 20.20
CA ARG A 564 0.07 -35.74 20.06
C ARG A 564 -0.15 -34.25 19.87
N MET A 565 -1.38 -33.76 19.97
CA MET A 565 -1.65 -32.34 19.76
C MET A 565 -1.05 -31.53 20.91
N PRO A 566 -0.16 -30.55 20.66
CA PRO A 566 0.44 -29.77 21.72
C PRO A 566 -0.56 -28.79 22.33
N SER A 567 -0.45 -28.53 23.64
CA SER A 567 -1.17 -27.44 24.30
C SER A 567 -0.46 -26.10 24.01
N PHE A 568 -1.11 -25.21 23.26
CA PHE A 568 -0.51 -23.95 22.85
C PHE A 568 -0.58 -22.85 23.93
N ALA A 569 -1.57 -22.89 24.83
CA ALA A 569 -1.68 -21.92 25.91
C ALA A 569 -2.27 -22.48 27.23
N PRO A 570 -1.66 -23.53 27.81
CA PRO A 570 -2.17 -24.18 29.02
C PRO A 570 -2.03 -23.32 30.29
N ASP A 571 -1.02 -22.43 30.35
CA ASP A 571 -0.78 -21.61 31.54
C ASP A 571 -1.71 -20.40 31.58
N ARG A 572 -2.69 -20.44 32.50
CA ARG A 572 -3.65 -19.34 32.70
C ARG A 572 -3.12 -18.23 33.61
N VAL A 573 -2.06 -18.49 34.37
CA VAL A 573 -1.51 -17.59 35.38
C VAL A 573 -0.32 -16.83 34.81
N ASN A 574 0.66 -17.53 34.24
CA ASN A 574 1.83 -16.95 33.60
C ASN A 574 1.74 -17.10 32.08
N ARG A 575 0.91 -16.24 31.47
CA ARG A 575 0.60 -16.31 30.04
C ARG A 575 1.79 -16.08 29.11
N GLU A 576 2.89 -15.52 29.61
CA GLU A 576 4.13 -15.30 28.84
C GLU A 576 4.85 -16.61 28.50
N ASN A 577 4.57 -17.69 29.22
CA ASN A 577 5.14 -19.01 28.95
C ASN A 577 4.42 -19.76 27.82
N ASN A 578 3.27 -19.26 27.36
CA ASN A 578 2.47 -19.91 26.33
C ASN A 578 3.07 -19.68 24.94
N GLN A 579 2.89 -20.64 24.05
CA GLN A 579 3.32 -20.53 22.66
C GLN A 579 2.45 -19.54 21.87
N LEU A 580 1.16 -19.49 22.20
CA LEU A 580 0.20 -18.56 21.62
C LEU A 580 -0.47 -17.71 22.70
N ASP A 581 -0.71 -16.43 22.38
CA ASP A 581 -1.55 -15.56 23.19
C ASP A 581 -3.04 -15.79 22.88
N ASP A 582 -3.92 -15.28 23.76
CA ASP A 582 -5.37 -15.46 23.61
C ASP A 582 -5.90 -14.86 22.28
N ARG A 583 -5.23 -13.82 21.77
CA ARG A 583 -5.57 -13.18 20.51
C ARG A 583 -5.26 -14.09 19.33
N SER A 584 -4.08 -14.73 19.31
CA SER A 584 -3.66 -15.62 18.23
C SER A 584 -4.55 -16.85 18.15
N LEU A 585 -4.91 -17.42 19.31
CA LEU A 585 -5.89 -18.51 19.38
C LEU A 585 -7.25 -18.11 18.78
N ALA A 586 -7.73 -16.92 19.15
CA ALA A 586 -8.96 -16.36 18.59
C ALA A 586 -8.87 -16.19 17.06
N LEU A 587 -7.77 -15.64 16.53
CA LEU A 587 -7.59 -15.43 15.09
C LEU A 587 -7.58 -16.76 14.31
N ILE A 588 -6.92 -17.80 14.84
CA ILE A 588 -6.94 -19.14 14.23
C ILE A 588 -8.37 -19.71 14.24
N ALA A 589 -9.05 -19.68 15.39
CA ALA A 589 -10.40 -20.21 15.51
C ALA A 589 -11.39 -19.47 14.60
N ASP A 590 -11.35 -18.14 14.60
CA ASP A 590 -12.21 -17.29 13.77
C ASP A 590 -11.95 -17.53 12.28
N TRP A 591 -10.69 -17.76 11.89
CA TRP A 591 -10.34 -18.12 10.52
C TRP A 591 -10.84 -19.51 10.10
N LEU A 592 -10.65 -20.54 10.93
CA LEU A 592 -11.17 -21.88 10.65
C LEU A 592 -12.71 -21.89 10.51
N ARG A 593 -13.39 -20.99 11.21
CA ARG A 593 -14.85 -20.86 11.20
C ARG A 593 -15.41 -20.04 10.04
N GLY A 594 -14.57 -19.34 9.27
CA GLY A 594 -15.07 -18.35 8.31
C GLY A 594 -15.59 -17.06 8.97
N ASP A 595 -15.21 -16.78 10.21
CA ASP A 595 -15.76 -15.69 11.03
C ASP A 595 -14.89 -14.42 10.94
N TRP A 596 -15.07 -13.70 9.84
CA TRP A 596 -14.52 -12.36 9.68
C TRP A 596 -15.51 -11.46 8.94
N TYR A 597 -15.29 -10.16 9.06
CA TYR A 597 -16.12 -9.20 8.35
C TYR A 597 -15.87 -9.31 6.84
N GLU A 598 -16.94 -9.49 6.06
CA GLU A 598 -16.97 -9.26 4.62
C GLU A 598 -18.14 -8.33 4.26
N PRO A 599 -17.92 -7.35 3.37
CA PRO A 599 -19.00 -6.48 2.91
C PRO A 599 -20.01 -7.30 2.08
N LEU A 600 -21.30 -7.12 2.33
CA LEU A 600 -22.37 -7.75 1.56
C LEU A 600 -22.33 -7.24 0.11
N GLY A 601 -21.93 -8.10 -0.84
CA GLY A 601 -22.06 -7.84 -2.28
C GLY A 601 -20.77 -7.78 -3.10
N GLU A 602 -19.58 -7.87 -2.50
CA GLU A 602 -18.35 -8.17 -3.27
C GLU A 602 -18.16 -9.69 -3.35
N ALA A 603 -18.88 -10.32 -4.29
CA ALA A 603 -18.43 -11.61 -4.80
C ALA A 603 -17.04 -11.38 -5.39
N THR A 604 -16.01 -11.96 -4.76
CA THR A 604 -14.64 -12.15 -5.26
C THR A 604 -14.41 -11.64 -6.69
N ASP A 605 -14.17 -10.35 -6.85
CA ASP A 605 -13.93 -9.80 -8.18
C ASP A 605 -12.49 -10.14 -8.58
N GLN A 606 -12.40 -10.85 -9.70
CA GLN A 606 -11.17 -11.18 -10.39
C GLN A 606 -10.35 -9.90 -10.66
N PRO A 607 -9.01 -10.00 -10.76
CA PRO A 607 -8.18 -8.84 -11.04
C PRO A 607 -8.62 -8.22 -12.37
N HIS A 608 -8.97 -6.93 -12.34
CA HIS A 608 -9.06 -6.13 -13.55
C HIS A 608 -7.71 -6.18 -14.26
N GLU A 609 -7.68 -6.83 -15.43
CA GLU A 609 -6.60 -6.80 -16.43
C GLU A 609 -6.24 -5.37 -16.87
#